data_AF-A0A379WEI6-F1
#
_entry.id   AF-A0A379WEI6-F1
#
_cell.length_a   1.000
_cell.length_b   1.000
_cell.length_c   1.000
_cell.angle_alpha   90.00
_cell.angle_beta   90.00
_cell.angle_gamma   90.00
#
_symmetry.space_group_name_H-M   'P 1'
#
loop_
_entity.id
_entity.type
_entity.pdbx_description
1 polymer ?
#
loop_
_entity_poly.entity_id
_entity_poly.type
_entity_poly.pdbx_seq_one_letter_code
_entity_poly.pdbx_strand_id
1 'polypeptide(L)'
;MPHRQPIILSSRTLISPPNCTINNDQTIDVKFGNLLINKIDGTRYAQNVPYEITCDSTVRDETMAMTLTLSGSVSDFNPAAVNTSVAGLGLNFGRTTNPLRWGPPLR
;
A
#
# COMPACT_ATOMS: atom_id res chain seq x y z
N MET A 1 -65.23 -8.62 2.31
CA MET A 1 -63.96 -9.26 1.90
C MET A 1 -62.81 -8.57 2.63
N PRO A 2 -62.18 -9.18 3.64
CA PRO A 2 -61.09 -8.52 4.37
C PRO A 2 -59.80 -8.61 3.55
N HIS A 3 -59.19 -7.47 3.27
CA HIS A 3 -57.96 -7.37 2.49
C HIS A 3 -56.76 -7.63 3.42
N ARG A 4 -56.26 -8.89 3.44
CA ARG A 4 -55.02 -9.22 4.15
C ARG A 4 -53.83 -8.76 3.30
N GLN A 5 -53.24 -7.62 3.66
CA GLN A 5 -51.93 -7.25 3.13
C GLN A 5 -50.83 -8.00 3.90
N PRO A 6 -49.85 -8.58 3.20
CA PRO A 6 -48.73 -9.26 3.84
C PRO A 6 -47.81 -8.24 4.52
N ILE A 7 -47.30 -8.59 5.71
CA ILE A 7 -46.25 -7.84 6.39
C ILE A 7 -44.93 -8.20 5.70
N ILE A 8 -44.30 -7.22 5.05
CA ILE A 8 -42.98 -7.38 4.43
C ILE A 8 -41.91 -7.04 5.47
N LEU A 9 -41.17 -8.04 5.94
CA LEU A 9 -39.97 -7.84 6.75
C LEU A 9 -38.78 -7.66 5.81
N SER A 10 -38.25 -6.44 5.74
CA SER A 10 -37.01 -6.14 5.03
C SER A 10 -35.86 -6.13 6.02
N SER A 11 -34.92 -7.08 5.92
CA SER A 11 -33.65 -7.03 6.66
C SER A 11 -32.60 -6.28 5.86
N ARG A 12 -31.80 -5.45 6.54
CA ARG A 12 -30.65 -4.74 5.96
C ARG A 12 -29.42 -5.11 6.75
N THR A 13 -28.39 -5.59 6.08
CA THR A 13 -27.10 -5.93 6.70
C THR A 13 -26.19 -4.70 6.63
N LEU A 14 -25.64 -4.28 7.76
CA LEU A 14 -24.52 -3.34 7.79
C LEU A 14 -23.23 -4.15 7.71
N ILE A 15 -22.38 -3.84 6.74
CA ILE A 15 -21.04 -4.42 6.61
C ILE A 15 -20.06 -3.26 6.83
N SER A 16 -19.17 -3.41 7.80
CA SER A 16 -18.10 -2.44 8.09
C SER A 16 -16.81 -2.89 7.42
N PRO A 17 -15.94 -1.96 6.98
CA PRO A 17 -14.58 -2.30 6.62
C PRO A 17 -13.86 -2.97 7.80
N PRO A 18 -13.02 -3.99 7.54
CA PRO A 18 -12.19 -4.59 8.57
C PRO A 18 -11.11 -3.61 9.05
N ASN A 19 -10.67 -3.77 10.30
CA ASN A 19 -9.45 -3.09 10.75
C ASN A 19 -8.26 -3.88 10.24
N CYS A 20 -7.35 -3.22 9.52
CA CYS A 20 -6.15 -3.83 8.99
C CYS A 20 -4.89 -3.13 9.53
N THR A 21 -3.87 -3.91 9.83
CA THR A 21 -2.53 -3.43 10.21
C THR A 21 -1.51 -3.81 9.13
N ILE A 22 -0.46 -2.99 9.00
CA ILE A 22 0.67 -3.26 8.12
C ILE A 22 1.83 -3.70 9.01
N ASN A 23 2.38 -4.89 8.75
CA ASN A 23 3.50 -5.46 9.49
C ASN A 23 3.29 -5.44 11.02
N ASN A 24 2.05 -5.70 11.47
CA ASN A 24 1.66 -5.63 12.88
C ASN A 24 2.04 -4.29 13.56
N ASP A 25 1.94 -3.18 12.82
CA ASP A 25 2.33 -1.83 13.25
C ASP A 25 3.82 -1.68 13.61
N GLN A 26 4.65 -2.63 13.16
CA GLN A 26 6.10 -2.59 13.33
C GLN A 26 6.78 -1.93 12.13
N THR A 27 7.90 -1.26 12.39
CA THR A 27 8.76 -0.69 11.35
C THR A 27 9.28 -1.78 10.41
N ILE A 28 9.20 -1.54 9.11
CA ILE A 28 9.81 -2.40 8.09
C ILE A 28 11.20 -1.85 7.78
N ASP A 29 12.24 -2.58 8.17
CA ASP A 29 13.63 -2.24 7.88
C ASP A 29 14.15 -2.99 6.65
N VAL A 30 14.57 -2.25 5.62
CA VAL A 30 15.15 -2.79 4.38
C VAL A 30 16.64 -2.47 4.33
N LYS A 31 17.49 -3.50 4.30
CA LYS A 31 18.96 -3.36 4.32
C LYS A 31 19.55 -3.46 2.93
N PHE A 32 20.15 -2.38 2.45
CA PHE A 32 20.85 -2.32 1.15
C PHE A 32 22.30 -2.82 1.20
N GLY A 33 22.87 -2.99 2.40
CA GLY A 33 24.26 -3.44 2.57
C GLY A 33 25.30 -2.45 2.03
N ASN A 34 26.39 -2.97 1.49
CA ASN A 34 27.48 -2.16 0.96
C ASN A 34 27.21 -1.74 -0.50
N LEU A 35 26.96 -0.45 -0.69
CA LEU A 35 26.72 0.15 -1.99
C LEU A 35 28.01 0.73 -2.57
N LEU A 36 28.29 0.40 -3.84
CA LEU A 36 29.33 1.08 -4.61
C LEU A 36 28.64 2.11 -5.51
N ILE A 37 28.89 3.39 -5.26
CA ILE A 37 28.18 4.51 -5.91
C ILE A 37 28.24 4.38 -7.45
N ASN A 38 29.41 4.02 -7.99
CA ASN A 38 29.60 3.82 -9.44
C ASN A 38 28.88 2.60 -10.03
N LYS A 39 28.25 1.77 -9.20
CA LYS A 39 27.46 0.60 -9.61
C LYS A 39 25.96 0.79 -9.37
N ILE A 40 25.52 1.97 -8.91
CA ILE A 40 24.10 2.28 -8.76
C ILE A 40 23.52 2.59 -10.14
N ASP A 41 22.82 1.61 -10.73
CA ASP A 41 22.18 1.70 -12.05
C ASP A 41 20.63 1.70 -11.95
N GLY A 42 20.10 1.75 -10.73
CA GLY A 42 18.66 1.72 -10.45
C GLY A 42 18.05 0.33 -10.29
N THR A 43 18.77 -0.75 -10.60
CA THR A 43 18.23 -2.13 -10.48
C THR A 43 19.12 -3.08 -9.69
N ARG A 44 20.45 -2.91 -9.76
CA ARG A 44 21.43 -3.83 -9.16
C ARG A 44 21.28 -4.04 -7.67
N TYR A 45 20.89 -3.00 -6.94
CA TYR A 45 20.74 -3.02 -5.50
C TYR A 45 19.27 -3.07 -5.05
N ALA A 46 18.34 -3.39 -5.96
CA ALA A 46 16.93 -3.52 -5.63
C ALA A 46 16.74 -4.49 -4.47
N GLN A 47 15.94 -4.07 -3.49
CA GLN A 47 15.57 -4.88 -2.33
C GLN A 47 14.08 -5.15 -2.37
N ASN A 48 13.68 -6.34 -1.92
CA ASN A 48 12.29 -6.60 -1.64
C ASN A 48 11.87 -5.81 -0.39
N VAL A 49 10.64 -5.29 -0.38
CA VAL A 49 10.04 -4.65 0.80
C VAL A 49 9.09 -5.67 1.43
N PRO A 50 9.48 -6.34 2.52
CA PRO A 50 8.70 -7.43 3.10
C PRO A 50 7.59 -6.86 4.00
N TYR A 51 6.52 -6.36 3.39
CA TYR A 51 5.33 -5.94 4.14
C TYR A 51 4.30 -7.06 4.18
N GLU A 52 3.58 -7.16 5.30
CA GLU A 52 2.43 -8.04 5.47
C GLU A 52 1.21 -7.19 5.84
N ILE A 53 0.03 -7.56 5.37
CA ILE A 53 -1.24 -6.89 5.72
C ILE A 53 -2.12 -7.91 6.43
N THR A 54 -2.46 -7.62 7.68
CA THR A 54 -3.32 -8.47 8.51
C THR A 54 -4.61 -7.72 8.80
N CYS A 55 -5.76 -8.36 8.62
CA CYS A 55 -7.07 -7.77 8.92
C CYS A 55 -7.82 -8.61 9.95
N ASP A 56 -8.61 -7.98 10.81
CA ASP A 56 -9.38 -8.61 11.90
C ASP A 56 -10.59 -9.45 11.42
N SER A 57 -10.94 -9.34 10.14
CA SER A 57 -12.02 -10.10 9.52
C SER A 57 -11.61 -10.59 8.14
N THR A 58 -12.07 -11.79 7.81
CA THR A 58 -11.95 -12.39 6.47
C THR A 58 -13.15 -12.08 5.58
N VAL A 59 -14.19 -11.43 6.13
CA VAL A 59 -15.37 -11.01 5.36
C VAL A 59 -14.93 -9.96 4.35
N ARG A 60 -15.10 -10.28 3.07
CA ARG A 60 -14.80 -9.39 1.96
C ARG A 60 -16.10 -9.02 1.26
N ASP A 61 -16.36 -7.72 1.20
CA ASP A 61 -17.39 -7.17 0.33
C ASP A 61 -16.69 -6.64 -0.92
N GLU A 62 -17.08 -7.13 -2.09
CA GLU A 62 -16.49 -6.75 -3.39
C GLU A 62 -16.64 -5.25 -3.69
N THR A 63 -17.52 -4.55 -2.98
CA THR A 63 -17.67 -3.09 -3.08
C THR A 63 -16.62 -2.32 -2.26
N MET A 64 -15.90 -2.98 -1.36
CA MET A 64 -14.86 -2.38 -0.52
C MET A 64 -13.47 -2.62 -1.13
N ALA A 65 -12.84 -1.54 -1.60
CA ALA A 65 -11.48 -1.57 -2.11
C ALA A 65 -10.48 -1.04 -1.06
N MET A 66 -9.40 -1.80 -0.82
CA MET A 66 -8.25 -1.33 -0.05
C MET A 66 -7.21 -0.72 -0.98
N THR A 67 -6.53 0.34 -0.55
CA THR A 67 -5.41 0.89 -1.31
C THR A 67 -4.23 1.23 -0.41
N LEU A 68 -3.04 0.77 -0.79
CA LEU A 68 -1.81 1.06 -0.08
C LEU A 68 -1.22 2.37 -0.62
N THR A 69 -0.90 3.34 0.23
CA THR A 69 -0.26 4.58 -0.23
C THR A 69 1.13 4.67 0.36
N LEU A 70 2.11 4.95 -0.49
CA LEU A 70 3.47 5.21 -0.05
C LEU A 70 3.73 6.72 -0.09
N SER A 71 4.13 7.27 1.04
CA SER A 71 4.33 8.72 1.23
C SER A 71 5.75 9.01 1.70
N GLY A 72 6.33 10.09 1.17
CA GLY A 72 7.64 10.59 1.57
C GLY A 72 8.00 11.85 0.79
N SER A 73 9.05 12.55 1.22
CA SER A 73 9.58 13.71 0.50
C SER A 73 10.27 13.24 -0.77
N VAL A 74 9.72 13.60 -1.92
CA VAL A 74 10.31 13.30 -3.23
C VAL A 74 11.65 14.01 -3.41
N SER A 75 12.54 13.44 -4.22
CA SER A 75 13.81 14.07 -4.54
C SER A 75 13.68 15.14 -5.62
N ASP A 76 14.54 16.16 -5.52
CA ASP A 76 14.52 17.31 -6.45
C ASP A 76 14.90 16.91 -7.89
N PHE A 77 15.64 15.81 -8.04
CA PHE A 77 16.14 15.33 -9.32
C PHE A 77 15.29 14.22 -9.95
N ASN A 78 14.43 13.54 -9.18
CA ASN A 78 13.55 12.50 -9.69
C ASN A 78 12.26 12.40 -8.87
N PRO A 79 11.09 12.82 -9.41
CA PRO A 79 9.83 12.78 -8.68
C PRO A 79 9.31 11.36 -8.40
N ALA A 80 9.92 10.32 -9.01
CA ALA A 80 9.67 8.91 -8.71
C ALA A 80 10.60 8.35 -7.62
N ALA A 81 11.46 9.16 -7.02
CA ALA A 81 12.34 8.75 -5.93
C ALA A 81 12.07 9.59 -4.67
N VAL A 82 12.17 8.98 -3.49
CA VAL A 82 12.21 9.71 -2.22
C VAL A 82 13.63 10.05 -1.81
N ASN A 83 13.75 11.20 -1.14
CA ASN A 83 14.99 11.66 -0.54
C ASN A 83 15.54 10.66 0.48
N THR A 84 16.85 10.53 0.46
CA THR A 84 17.62 9.91 1.53
C THR A 84 18.34 10.98 2.33
N SER A 85 19.04 10.57 3.40
CA SER A 85 19.96 11.46 4.11
C SER A 85 21.23 11.79 3.30
N VAL A 86 21.45 11.15 2.14
CA VAL A 86 22.62 11.37 1.27
C VAL A 86 22.21 12.22 0.07
N ALA A 87 22.81 13.40 -0.05
CA ALA A 87 22.56 14.31 -1.16
C ALA A 87 22.84 13.63 -2.52
N GLY A 88 21.92 13.80 -3.48
CA GLY A 88 22.01 13.18 -4.80
C GLY A 88 21.67 11.69 -4.86
N LEU A 89 21.27 11.06 -3.74
CA LEU A 89 20.82 9.68 -3.69
C LEU A 89 19.34 9.61 -3.29
N GLY A 90 18.56 8.84 -4.05
CA GLY A 90 17.13 8.66 -3.83
C GLY A 90 16.71 7.19 -3.95
N LEU A 91 15.63 6.83 -3.25
CA LEU A 91 15.04 5.50 -3.29
C LEU A 91 13.83 5.50 -4.21
N ASN A 92 13.82 4.63 -5.22
CA ASN A 92 12.66 4.42 -6.06
C ASN A 92 11.96 3.13 -5.64
N PHE A 93 10.63 3.16 -5.56
CA PHE A 93 9.80 2.00 -5.29
C PHE A 93 9.12 1.61 -6.60
N GLY A 94 9.51 0.45 -7.13
CA GLY A 94 8.88 -0.15 -8.29
C GLY A 94 8.08 -1.38 -7.89
N ARG A 95 6.95 -1.61 -8.55
CA ARG A 95 6.46 -2.99 -8.72
C ARG A 95 7.34 -3.63 -9.78
N THR A 96 7.54 -4.94 -9.74
CA THR A 96 8.35 -5.71 -10.71
C THR A 96 7.99 -5.49 -12.19
N THR A 97 6.88 -4.78 -12.49
CA THR A 97 6.46 -4.39 -13.83
C THR A 97 6.13 -2.89 -14.03
N ASN A 98 6.24 -2.00 -13.04
CA ASN A 98 6.03 -0.55 -13.24
C ASN A 98 6.58 0.33 -12.09
N PRO A 99 7.28 1.46 -12.37
CA PRO A 99 7.66 2.44 -11.35
C PRO A 99 6.43 3.07 -10.70
N LEU A 100 6.42 3.18 -9.37
CA LEU A 100 5.31 3.81 -8.65
C LEU A 100 5.48 5.33 -8.67
N ARG A 101 4.38 6.05 -8.90
CA ARG A 101 4.34 7.50 -8.65
C ARG A 101 4.05 7.71 -7.17
N TRP A 102 4.82 8.57 -6.53
CA TRP A 102 4.59 8.98 -5.15
C TRP A 102 3.35 9.86 -5.04
N GLY A 103 2.50 9.61 -4.05
CA GLY A 103 1.29 10.40 -3.79
C GLY A 103 -0.02 9.65 -4.08
N PRO A 104 -0.29 9.16 -5.30
CA PRO A 104 -1.51 8.42 -5.55
C PRO A 104 -1.52 7.06 -4.85
N PRO A 105 -2.71 6.56 -4.45
CA PRO A 105 -2.86 5.23 -3.91
C PRO A 105 -2.36 4.15 -4.90
N LEU A 106 -1.58 3.19 -4.40
CA LEU A 106 -1.12 2.00 -5.13
C LEU A 106 -2.29 1.03 -5.26
N ARG A 107 -2.97 1.05 -6.41
CA ARG A 107 -3.92 0.00 -6.81
C ARG A 107 -3.16 -1.26 -7.20
#